data_AF-A0A076MWX5-F1
#
_entry.id   AF-A0A076MWX5-F1
#
_cell.length_a   1.000
_cell.length_b   1.000
_cell.length_c   1.000
_cell.angle_alpha   90.00
_cell.angle_beta   90.00
_cell.angle_gamma   90.00
#
_symmetry.space_group_name_H-M   'P 1'
#
loop_
_entity.id
_entity.type
_entity.pdbx_description
1 polymer ?
#
loop_
_entity_poly.entity_id
_entity_poly.type
_entity_poly.pdbx_seq_one_letter_code
_entity_poly.pdbx_strand_id
1 'polypeptide(L)' 'MEPRLGLFFLATRWTGETVNREPDKCSAIDWFPLDNLPTDLISYPAAGIHAYLTGQPFAILGWPATEAPAAMLS' A
#
# COMPACT_ATOMS: atom_id res chain seq x y z
N MET A 1 8.30 0.65 -18.83
CA MET A 1 7.55 0.01 -17.72
C MET A 1 6.09 -0.04 -18.12
N GLU A 2 5.41 -1.14 -17.82
CA GLU A 2 3.97 -1.27 -18.09
C GLU A 2 3.16 -0.61 -16.96
N PRO A 3 1.97 -0.04 -17.27
CA PRO A 3 1.06 0.47 -16.26
C PRO A 3 0.67 -0.62 -15.25
N ARG A 4 0.57 -0.26 -13.97
CA ARG A 4 0.20 -1.19 -12.90
C ARG A 4 -0.94 -0.61 -12.06
N LEU A 5 -1.85 -1.48 -11.65
CA LEU A 5 -2.88 -1.19 -10.67
C LEU A 5 -2.53 -1.94 -9.38
N GLY A 6 -2.34 -1.22 -8.28
CA GLY A 6 -2.20 -1.79 -6.94
C GLY A 6 -3.53 -1.73 -6.20
N LEU A 7 -3.99 -2.85 -5.64
CA LEU A 7 -5.17 -2.93 -4.78
C LEU A 7 -4.71 -3.19 -3.35
N PHE A 8 -5.25 -2.40 -2.40
CA PHE A 8 -4.89 -2.48 -0.99
C PHE A 8 -6.13 -2.76 -0.15
N PHE A 9 -5.98 -3.61 0.86
CA PHE A 9 -7.06 -4.02 1.75
C PHE A 9 -6.58 -3.97 3.19
N LEU A 10 -7.44 -3.47 4.09
CA LEU A 10 -7.21 -3.56 5.52
C LEU A 10 -7.79 -4.86 6.07
N ALA A 11 -6.92 -5.77 6.50
CA ALA A 11 -7.34 -6.95 7.25
C ALA A 11 -7.49 -6.60 8.74
N THR A 12 -8.73 -6.48 9.22
CA THR A 12 -9.01 -6.19 10.65
C THR A 12 -9.19 -7.43 11.51
N ARG A 13 -9.27 -8.62 10.89
CA ARG A 13 -9.49 -9.88 11.59
C ARG A 13 -8.73 -11.02 10.91
N TRP A 14 -7.97 -11.78 11.70
CA TRP A 14 -7.29 -13.01 11.28
C TRP A 14 -7.12 -13.96 12.47
N THR A 15 -6.66 -15.18 12.21
CA THR A 15 -6.38 -16.19 13.24
C THR A 15 -5.04 -16.87 12.99
N GLY A 16 -4.37 -17.29 14.07
CA GLY A 16 -3.05 -17.90 14.02
C GLY A 16 -1.91 -16.88 13.97
N GLU A 17 -0.70 -17.37 13.78
CA GLU A 17 0.52 -16.56 13.68
C GLU A 17 0.90 -16.31 12.23
N THR A 18 1.49 -15.14 11.96
CA THR A 18 2.02 -14.81 10.65
C THR A 18 3.31 -15.60 10.42
N VAL A 19 3.36 -16.35 9.32
CA VAL A 19 4.52 -17.18 8.96
C VAL A 19 4.92 -16.94 7.51
N ASN A 20 6.22 -16.94 7.24
CA ASN A 20 6.74 -16.87 5.88
C ASN A 20 6.53 -18.22 5.18
N ARG A 21 5.63 -18.25 4.19
CA ARG A 21 5.31 -19.45 3.41
C ARG A 21 6.09 -19.57 2.10
N GLU A 22 6.93 -18.60 1.77
CA GLU A 22 7.69 -18.56 0.52
C GLU A 22 9.18 -18.20 0.80
N PRO A 23 9.93 -19.04 1.54
CA PRO A 23 11.29 -18.71 1.98
C PRO A 23 12.29 -18.47 0.85
N ASP A 24 12.07 -19.06 -0.33
CA ASP A 24 12.92 -18.85 -1.51
C ASP A 24 12.70 -17.49 -2.18
N LYS A 25 11.63 -16.77 -1.82
CA LYS A 25 11.22 -15.49 -2.43
C LYS A 25 11.12 -14.34 -1.42
N CYS A 26 10.83 -14.66 -0.17
CA CYS A 26 10.64 -13.69 0.91
C CYS A 26 11.70 -13.95 1.97
N SER A 27 12.54 -12.96 2.24
CA SER A 27 13.65 -13.08 3.20
C SER A 27 13.17 -13.06 4.66
N ALA A 28 12.14 -12.27 4.97
CA ALA A 28 11.61 -12.10 6.33
C ALA A 28 10.18 -11.56 6.31
N ILE A 29 9.47 -11.78 7.42
CA ILE A 29 8.20 -11.12 7.74
C ILE A 29 8.33 -10.53 9.13
N ASP A 30 7.94 -9.27 9.29
CA ASP A 30 8.02 -8.56 10.55
C ASP A 30 6.88 -7.54 10.68
N TRP A 31 6.65 -7.06 11.91
CA TRP A 31 5.63 -6.06 12.22
C TRP A 31 6.27 -4.71 12.51
N PHE A 32 5.81 -3.67 11.81
CA PHE A 32 6.28 -2.29 11.98
C PHE A 32 5.11 -1.38 12.40
N PRO A 33 5.32 -0.46 13.36
CA PRO A 33 4.36 0.60 13.62
C PRO A 33 4.13 1.46 12.37
N LEU A 34 2.88 1.86 12.12
CA LEU A 34 2.54 2.66 10.94
C LEU A 34 3.15 4.07 10.97
N ASP A 35 3.50 4.57 12.15
CA ASP A 35 4.20 5.83 12.38
C ASP A 35 5.74 5.69 12.44
N ASN A 36 6.26 4.46 12.27
CA ASN A 36 7.70 4.16 12.29
C ASN A 36 8.05 3.05 11.29
N LEU A 37 7.71 3.26 10.02
CA LEU A 37 8.03 2.35 8.94
C LEU A 37 9.51 2.46 8.51
N PRO A 38 10.09 1.39 7.92
CA PRO A 38 11.41 1.47 7.30
C PRO A 38 11.48 2.58 6.24
N THR A 39 12.67 3.18 6.08
CA THR A 39 12.88 4.28 5.13
C THR A 39 13.06 3.80 3.69
N ASP A 40 13.33 2.52 3.49
CA ASP A 40 13.66 1.86 2.22
C ASP A 40 12.47 1.09 1.62
N LEU A 41 11.24 1.54 1.92
CA LEU A 41 10.05 0.98 1.30
C LEU A 41 10.04 1.18 -0.22
N ILE A 42 9.53 0.18 -0.93
CA ILE A 42 9.14 0.34 -2.33
C ILE A 42 8.08 1.45 -2.42
N SER A 43 8.14 2.28 -3.46
CA SER A 43 7.34 3.50 -3.53
C SER A 43 5.83 3.25 -3.59
N TYR A 44 5.35 2.21 -4.29
CA TYR A 44 3.91 1.98 -4.45
C TYR A 44 3.24 1.45 -3.17
N PRO A 45 3.82 0.51 -2.37
CA PRO A 45 3.25 0.17 -1.07
C PRO A 45 3.26 1.33 -0.08
N ALA A 46 4.34 2.14 -0.08
CA ALA A 46 4.41 3.34 0.74
C ALA A 46 3.26 4.32 0.41
N ALA A 47 2.98 4.52 -0.88
CA ALA A 47 1.84 5.34 -1.32
C ALA A 47 0.49 4.76 -0.88
N GLY A 48 0.30 3.44 -0.95
CA GLY A 48 -0.92 2.76 -0.47
C GLY A 48 -1.14 2.93 1.04
N ILE A 49 -0.09 2.78 1.85
CA ILE A 49 -0.14 3.01 3.30
C ILE A 49 -0.48 4.47 3.61
N HIS A 50 0.18 5.43 2.94
CA HIS A 50 -0.10 6.85 3.12
C HIS A 50 -1.55 7.20 2.73
N ALA A 51 -2.06 6.65 1.63
CA ALA A 51 -3.44 6.85 1.20
C ALA A 51 -4.44 6.34 2.25
N TYR A 52 -4.18 5.16 2.83
CA TYR A 52 -4.97 4.63 3.94
C TYR A 52 -4.97 5.57 5.16
N LEU A 53 -3.78 6.04 5.58
CA LEU A 53 -3.63 6.93 6.74
C LEU A 53 -4.30 8.31 6.55
N THR A 54 -4.41 8.78 5.30
CA THR A 54 -5.00 10.08 4.94
C THR A 54 -6.44 10.00 4.45
N GLY A 55 -7.05 8.80 4.49
CA GLY A 55 -8.42 8.58 4.04
C GLY A 55 -8.63 8.78 2.53
N GLN A 56 -7.57 8.68 1.72
CA GLN A 56 -7.65 8.80 0.27
C GLN A 56 -7.90 7.41 -0.35
N PRO A 57 -9.01 7.20 -1.06
CA PRO A 57 -9.32 5.89 -1.66
C PRO A 57 -8.52 5.60 -2.93
N PHE A 58 -7.85 6.62 -3.49
CA PHE A 58 -7.13 6.53 -4.76
C PHE A 58 -5.90 7.43 -4.77
N ALA A 59 -4.81 6.93 -5.35
CA ALA A 59 -3.56 7.67 -5.52
C ALA A 59 -2.92 7.29 -6.86
N ILE A 60 -2.29 8.28 -7.50
CA ILE A 60 -1.54 8.12 -8.73
C ILE A 60 -0.05 8.33 -8.40
N LEU A 61 0.79 7.37 -8.77
CA LEU A 61 2.24 7.45 -8.58
C LEU A 61 2.95 7.30 -9.91
N GLY A 62 3.74 8.29 -10.31
CA GLY A 62 4.55 8.25 -11.53
C GLY A 62 3.80 8.58 -12.83
N TRP A 63 2.49 8.89 -12.76
CA TRP A 63 1.78 9.56 -13.85
C TRP A 63 1.62 11.05 -13.55
N PRO A 64 1.64 11.92 -14.58
CA PRO A 64 1.32 13.32 -14.40
C PRO A 64 -0.08 13.44 -13.79
N ALA A 65 -0.26 14.41 -12.89
CA ALA A 65 -1.58 14.74 -12.38
C ALA A 65 -2.48 15.06 -13.58
N THR A 66 -3.44 14.19 -13.86
CA THR A 66 -4.57 14.55 -14.71
C THR A 66 -5.51 15.31 -13.78
N GLU A 67 -5.93 16.52 -14.15
CA GLU A 67 -7.00 17.22 -13.42
C GLU A 67 -8.13 16.23 -13.17
N ALA A 68 -8.43 15.95 -11.90
CA ALA A 68 -9.52 15.05 -11.56
C ALA A 68 -10.82 15.66 -12.12
N PRO A 69 -11.63 14.94 -12.92
CA PRO A 69 -12.94 15.44 -13.27
C PRO A 69 -13.74 15.68 -11.98
N ALA A 70 -14.32 16.87 -11.87
CA ALA A 70 -14.90 17.47 -10.66
C ALA A 70 -16.16 16.76 -10.09
N ALA A 71 -16.34 15.45 -10.27
CA ALA A 71 -17.55 14.76 -9.89
C ALA A 71 -17.25 13.35 -9.36
N MET A 72 -16.91 13.25 -8.07
CA MET A 72 -17.12 12.01 -7.29
C MET A 72 -17.29 12.30 -5.79
N LEU A 73 -17.91 13.45 -5.47
CA LEU A 73 -18.54 13.67 -4.17
C LEU A 73 -20.05 13.65 -4.41
N SER A 74 -20.68 12.52 -4.10
CA SER A 74 -22.12 12.38 -3.86
C SER A 74 -22.31 11.75 -2.50
#